data_AF-A0A6B3I117-F1
#
_entry.id   AF-A0A6B3I117-F1
#
_cell.length_a   1.000
_cell.length_b   1.000
_cell.length_c   1.000
_cell.angle_alpha   90.00
_cell.angle_beta   90.00
_cell.angle_gamma   90.00
#
_symmetry.space_group_name_H-M   'P 1'
#
loop_
_entity.id
_entity.type
_entity.pdbx_description
1 polymer ?
#
loop_
_entity_poly.entity_id
_entity_poly.type
_entity_poly.pdbx_seq_one_letter_code
_entity_poly.pdbx_strand_id
1 'polypeptide(L)'
;SPYPLILVALGDRDPAWLGDLAHRLAVRPMNSEAEYTFISELARMAGCPIPTTDSLVEGWAERISTARWHRGSGRRVPLVDLLRCDPHVAVLAPRLFEMPELPSQIGWYDTPESLDQWPAALCALAAEGVLDRSHLVERCVARLVRGGKTGDQRFFLTVLQQL
;
A
#
# COMPACT_ATOMS: atom_id res chain seq x y z
N SER A 1 18.98 -4.18 -7.80
CA SER A 1 18.12 -5.35 -8.08
C SER A 1 18.21 -5.71 -9.57
N PRO A 2 18.13 -7.00 -9.96
CA PRO A 2 18.15 -7.42 -11.36
C PRO A 2 16.82 -7.20 -12.11
N TYR A 3 15.71 -6.91 -11.41
CA TYR A 3 14.37 -6.87 -12.02
C TYR A 3 14.20 -5.97 -13.26
N PRO A 4 14.84 -4.79 -13.40
CA PRO A 4 14.71 -3.98 -14.62
C PRO A 4 15.18 -4.70 -15.89
N LEU A 5 16.27 -5.48 -15.81
CA LEU A 5 16.77 -6.26 -16.96
C LEU A 5 15.83 -7.43 -17.30
N ILE A 6 15.18 -8.00 -16.27
CA ILE A 6 14.19 -9.07 -16.44
C ILE A 6 12.94 -8.50 -17.14
N LEU A 7 12.43 -7.34 -16.72
CA LEU A 7 11.29 -6.68 -17.38
C LEU A 7 11.57 -6.39 -18.85
N VAL A 8 12.76 -5.89 -19.19
CA VAL A 8 13.17 -5.68 -20.60
C VAL A 8 13.18 -7.01 -21.38
N ALA A 9 13.76 -8.07 -20.81
CA ALA A 9 13.81 -9.39 -21.45
C ALA A 9 12.43 -10.10 -21.55
N LEU A 10 11.43 -9.62 -20.82
CA LEU A 10 10.05 -10.09 -20.87
C LEU A 10 9.13 -9.20 -21.72
N GLY A 11 9.63 -8.12 -22.32
CA GLY A 11 8.84 -7.13 -23.06
C GLY A 11 7.97 -7.70 -24.19
N ASP A 12 8.49 -8.67 -24.93
CA ASP A 12 7.81 -9.28 -26.09
C ASP A 12 6.98 -10.53 -25.72
N ARG A 13 6.72 -10.78 -24.43
CA ARG A 13 5.92 -11.93 -23.98
C ARG A 13 4.43 -11.64 -24.06
N ASP A 14 3.65 -12.71 -24.22
CA ASP A 14 2.19 -12.67 -24.18
C ASP A 14 1.69 -11.98 -22.88
N PRO A 15 0.90 -10.90 -22.98
CA PRO A 15 0.29 -10.22 -21.83
C PRO A 15 -0.46 -11.16 -20.88
N ALA A 16 -1.14 -12.19 -21.39
CA ALA A 16 -1.83 -13.15 -20.53
C ALA A 16 -0.85 -13.94 -19.64
N TRP A 17 0.26 -14.39 -20.23
CA TRP A 17 1.33 -15.09 -19.50
C TRP A 17 2.04 -14.18 -18.48
N LEU A 18 2.20 -12.89 -18.80
CA LEU A 18 2.74 -11.89 -17.86
C LEU A 18 1.80 -11.68 -16.66
N GLY A 19 0.49 -11.61 -16.89
CA GLY A 19 -0.53 -11.53 -15.84
C GLY A 19 -0.52 -12.77 -14.93
N ASP A 20 -0.47 -13.96 -15.51
CA ASP A 20 -0.32 -15.24 -14.78
C ASP A 20 0.98 -15.32 -13.99
N LEU A 21 2.08 -14.74 -14.50
CA LEU A 21 3.33 -14.66 -13.76
C LEU A 21 3.22 -13.70 -12.57
N ALA A 22 2.66 -12.50 -12.76
CA ALA A 22 2.47 -11.52 -11.69
C ALA A 22 1.65 -12.11 -10.52
N HIS A 23 0.52 -12.76 -10.82
CA HIS A 23 -0.32 -13.40 -9.80
C HIS A 23 0.38 -14.56 -9.09
N ARG A 24 1.10 -15.44 -9.81
CA ARG A 24 1.84 -16.56 -9.19
C ARG A 24 3.01 -16.10 -8.32
N LEU A 25 3.63 -14.96 -8.64
CA LEU A 25 4.66 -14.36 -7.79
C LEU A 25 4.06 -13.72 -6.54
N ALA A 26 2.94 -12.99 -6.66
CA ALA A 26 2.28 -12.32 -5.55
C ALA A 26 1.71 -13.25 -4.46
N VAL A 27 1.51 -14.54 -4.76
CA VAL A 27 1.11 -15.57 -3.77
C VAL A 27 2.28 -15.96 -2.84
N ARG A 28 3.52 -15.61 -3.18
CA ARG A 28 4.70 -15.93 -2.37
C ARG A 28 4.99 -14.81 -1.36
N PRO A 29 5.53 -15.14 -0.17
CA PRO A 29 6.09 -14.13 0.72
C PRO A 29 7.13 -13.29 0.00
N MET A 30 7.06 -11.98 0.21
CA MET A 30 7.97 -11.01 -0.39
C MET A 30 9.00 -10.53 0.62
N ASN A 31 10.18 -10.19 0.11
CA ASN A 31 11.37 -9.84 0.88
C ASN A 31 11.83 -8.39 0.63
N SER A 32 11.20 -7.66 -0.31
CA SER A 32 11.53 -6.25 -0.59
C SER A 32 10.50 -5.51 -1.45
N GLU A 33 10.47 -4.18 -1.33
CA GLU A 33 9.83 -3.24 -2.27
C GLU A 33 10.23 -3.43 -3.75
N ALA A 34 11.39 -4.03 -4.02
CA ALA A 34 11.85 -4.30 -5.37
C ALA A 34 11.04 -5.43 -6.03
N GLU A 35 10.60 -6.42 -5.24
CA GLU A 35 9.67 -7.46 -5.69
C GLU A 35 8.27 -6.89 -5.92
N TYR A 36 7.80 -5.98 -5.06
CA TYR A 36 6.57 -5.22 -5.29
C TYR A 36 6.61 -4.52 -6.64
N THR A 37 7.69 -3.75 -6.87
CA THR A 37 7.88 -2.95 -8.09
C THR A 37 7.94 -3.84 -9.34
N PHE A 38 8.56 -5.02 -9.24
CA PHE A 38 8.60 -6.00 -10.32
C PHE A 38 7.21 -6.58 -10.64
N ILE A 39 6.44 -6.96 -9.63
CA ILE A 39 5.10 -7.55 -9.80
C ILE A 39 4.11 -6.50 -10.32
N SER A 40 4.15 -5.26 -9.83
CA SER A 40 3.30 -4.17 -10.32
C SER A 40 3.61 -3.83 -11.79
N GLU A 41 4.88 -3.83 -12.18
CA GLU A 41 5.27 -3.61 -13.58
C GLU A 41 4.85 -4.77 -14.49
N LEU A 42 4.94 -6.03 -14.04
CA LEU A 42 4.40 -7.17 -14.78
C LEU A 42 2.88 -7.06 -15.00
N ALA A 43 2.13 -6.70 -13.96
CA ALA A 43 0.68 -6.49 -14.08
C ALA A 43 0.33 -5.32 -15.01
N ARG A 44 1.10 -4.22 -14.93
CA ARG A 44 0.97 -3.05 -15.82
C ARG A 44 1.27 -3.40 -17.28
N MET A 45 2.32 -4.19 -17.55
CA MET A 45 2.66 -4.68 -18.89
C MET A 45 1.60 -5.64 -19.43
N ALA A 46 1.03 -6.48 -18.57
CA ALA A 46 -0.08 -7.37 -18.92
C ALA A 46 -1.42 -6.64 -19.15
N GLY A 47 -1.55 -5.39 -18.72
CA GLY A 47 -2.82 -4.65 -18.71
C GLY A 47 -3.86 -5.23 -17.74
N CYS A 48 -3.43 -6.03 -16.76
CA CYS A 48 -4.32 -6.67 -15.79
C CYS A 48 -4.39 -5.90 -14.46
N PRO A 49 -5.41 -6.15 -13.62
CA PRO A 49 -5.41 -5.68 -12.25
C PRO A 49 -4.15 -6.13 -11.50
N ILE A 50 -3.67 -5.29 -10.58
CA ILE A 50 -2.61 -5.67 -9.64
C ILE A 50 -3.15 -6.73 -8.67
N PRO A 51 -2.40 -7.80 -8.33
CA PRO A 51 -2.80 -8.73 -7.30
C PRO A 51 -3.00 -8.02 -5.95
N THR A 52 -3.87 -8.53 -5.08
CA THR A 52 -4.23 -7.86 -3.80
C THR A 52 -3.87 -8.70 -2.56
N THR A 53 -2.84 -9.53 -2.69
CA THR A 53 -2.32 -10.38 -1.61
C THR A 53 -1.65 -9.54 -0.52
N ASP A 54 -1.73 -10.03 0.72
CA ASP A 54 -1.24 -9.31 1.89
C ASP A 54 0.26 -8.97 1.78
N SER A 55 1.10 -9.88 1.27
CA SER A 55 2.53 -9.61 1.02
C SER A 55 2.80 -8.54 -0.06
N LEU A 56 1.90 -8.36 -1.03
CA LEU A 56 2.03 -7.27 -2.01
C LEU A 56 1.65 -5.92 -1.38
N VAL A 57 0.67 -5.91 -0.47
CA VAL A 57 0.28 -4.73 0.32
C VAL A 57 1.41 -4.32 1.28
N GLU A 58 2.09 -5.28 1.90
CA GLU A 58 3.30 -5.04 2.70
C GLU A 58 4.41 -4.39 1.87
N GLY A 59 4.76 -4.95 0.71
CA GLY A 59 5.79 -4.39 -0.19
C GLY A 59 5.42 -3.02 -0.77
N TRP A 60 4.13 -2.75 -0.98
CA TRP A 60 3.63 -1.43 -1.36
C TRP A 60 3.79 -0.41 -0.23
N ALA A 61 3.43 -0.79 1.00
CA ALA A 61 3.57 0.06 2.19
C ALA A 61 5.04 0.37 2.51
N GLU A 62 5.94 -0.59 2.30
CA GLU A 62 7.38 -0.38 2.33
C GLU A 62 7.82 0.67 1.31
N ARG A 63 7.48 0.49 0.02
CA ARG A 63 7.85 1.42 -1.06
C ARG A 63 7.33 2.85 -0.84
N ILE A 64 6.09 3.02 -0.33
CA ILE A 64 5.57 4.36 0.02
C ILE A 64 6.42 4.97 1.14
N SER A 65 6.85 4.16 2.10
CA SER A 65 7.66 4.59 3.25
C SER A 65 9.11 4.93 2.88
N THR A 66 9.73 4.20 1.95
CA THR A 66 11.09 4.47 1.45
C THR A 66 11.14 5.69 0.52
N ALA A 67 10.16 5.83 -0.39
CA ALA A 67 10.04 6.95 -1.33
C ALA A 67 10.00 8.32 -0.62
N ARG A 68 9.45 8.34 0.59
CA ARG A 68 9.38 9.49 1.50
C ARG A 68 10.75 10.06 1.90
N TRP A 69 11.80 9.23 1.85
CA TRP A 69 13.17 9.58 2.24
C TRP A 69 14.14 9.70 1.04
N HIS A 70 13.79 9.18 -0.13
CA HIS A 70 14.71 9.01 -1.27
C HIS A 70 14.97 10.27 -2.13
N ARG A 71 14.32 11.41 -1.86
CA ARG A 71 14.64 12.68 -2.52
C ARG A 71 15.81 13.35 -1.78
N GLY A 72 17.02 13.27 -2.34
CA GLY A 72 18.27 13.84 -1.79
C GLY A 72 18.34 15.38 -1.66
N SER A 73 17.21 16.06 -1.54
CA SER A 73 17.07 17.51 -1.31
C SER A 73 16.86 17.88 0.16
N GLY A 74 16.86 16.90 1.07
CA GLY A 74 16.55 17.09 2.49
C GLY A 74 15.07 17.40 2.80
N ARG A 75 14.24 17.59 1.76
CA ARG A 75 12.80 17.84 1.89
C ARG A 75 12.02 16.54 1.73
N ARG A 76 11.51 16.03 2.85
CA ARG A 76 10.51 14.96 2.90
C ARG A 76 9.32 15.30 1.99
N VAL A 77 8.81 14.34 1.23
CA VAL A 77 7.56 14.49 0.47
C VAL A 77 6.39 14.16 1.40
N PRO A 78 5.29 14.95 1.41
CA PRO A 78 4.10 14.61 2.19
C PRO A 78 3.53 13.25 1.77
N LEU A 79 3.16 12.42 2.74
CA LEU A 79 2.65 11.08 2.50
C LEU A 79 1.37 11.08 1.65
N VAL A 80 0.48 12.05 1.87
CA VAL A 80 -0.74 12.19 1.07
C VAL A 80 -0.43 12.47 -0.40
N ASP A 81 0.62 13.23 -0.71
CA ASP A 81 1.02 13.51 -2.10
C ASP A 81 1.66 12.28 -2.76
N LEU A 82 2.43 11.47 -2.01
CA LEU A 82 2.94 10.19 -2.50
C LEU A 82 1.79 9.22 -2.83
N LEU A 83 0.78 9.15 -1.98
CA LEU A 83 -0.37 8.27 -2.17
C LEU A 83 -1.29 8.74 -3.30
N ARG A 84 -1.56 10.06 -3.43
CA ARG A 84 -2.30 10.62 -4.58
C ARG A 84 -1.62 10.34 -5.92
N CYS A 85 -0.29 10.31 -5.96
CA CYS A 85 0.47 10.00 -7.16
C CYS A 85 0.53 8.49 -7.48
N ASP A 86 0.05 7.61 -6.59
CA ASP A 86 0.22 6.18 -6.72
C ASP A 86 -0.95 5.51 -7.47
N PRO A 87 -0.73 4.84 -8.61
CA PRO A 87 -1.81 4.27 -9.42
C PRO A 87 -2.53 3.09 -8.75
N HIS A 88 -2.00 2.55 -7.65
CA HIS A 88 -2.55 1.39 -6.95
C HIS A 88 -3.20 1.75 -5.60
N VAL A 89 -3.18 3.02 -5.18
CA VAL A 89 -3.68 3.45 -3.86
C VAL A 89 -5.14 3.04 -3.61
N ALA A 90 -6.03 3.23 -4.60
CA ALA A 90 -7.45 2.91 -4.47
C ALA A 90 -7.73 1.40 -4.33
N VAL A 91 -6.77 0.55 -4.70
CA VAL A 91 -6.87 -0.92 -4.64
C VAL A 91 -6.15 -1.47 -3.41
N LEU A 92 -4.97 -0.95 -3.07
CA LEU A 92 -4.12 -1.49 -2.01
C LEU A 92 -4.35 -0.83 -0.64
N ALA A 93 -4.76 0.45 -0.57
CA ALA A 93 -5.04 1.10 0.70
C ALA A 93 -6.24 0.48 1.46
N PRO A 94 -7.37 0.10 0.83
CA PRO A 94 -8.45 -0.60 1.52
C PRO A 94 -8.01 -1.93 2.14
N ARG A 95 -7.11 -2.67 1.47
CA ARG A 95 -6.61 -3.97 1.95
C ARG A 95 -5.95 -3.89 3.33
N LEU A 96 -5.34 -2.76 3.69
CA LEU A 96 -4.79 -2.51 5.04
C LEU A 96 -5.79 -2.74 6.17
N PHE A 97 -7.07 -2.44 5.92
CA PHE A 97 -8.16 -2.60 6.89
C PHE A 97 -8.71 -4.02 6.92
N GLU A 98 -8.25 -4.88 6.02
CA GLU A 98 -8.64 -6.29 5.90
C GLU A 98 -7.58 -7.27 6.41
N MET A 99 -6.31 -6.86 6.38
CA MET A 99 -5.19 -7.68 6.84
C MET A 99 -5.34 -8.13 8.31
N PRO A 100 -4.78 -9.29 8.69
CA PRO A 100 -4.77 -9.75 10.09
C PRO A 100 -4.03 -8.78 11.02
N GLU A 101 -2.94 -8.19 10.56
CA GLU A 101 -2.10 -7.20 11.24
C GLU A 101 -1.65 -6.13 10.24
N LEU A 102 -1.34 -4.92 10.70
CA LEU A 102 -0.80 -3.87 9.84
C LEU A 102 0.68 -4.11 9.49
N PRO A 103 1.12 -3.73 8.27
CA PRO A 103 2.54 -3.62 7.95
C PRO A 103 3.31 -2.76 8.97
N SER A 104 4.51 -3.18 9.35
CA SER A 104 5.32 -2.53 10.40
C SER A 104 5.70 -1.08 10.07
N GLN A 105 5.79 -0.76 8.78
CA GLN A 105 6.08 0.57 8.23
C GLN A 105 4.90 1.54 8.38
N ILE A 106 3.69 1.01 8.67
CA ILE A 106 2.49 1.79 8.92
C ILE A 106 2.37 2.10 10.40
N GLY A 107 2.48 1.10 11.29
CA GLY A 107 2.20 1.25 12.73
C GLY A 107 3.06 2.22 13.56
N TRP A 108 3.98 2.98 12.96
CA TRP A 108 4.92 3.88 13.64
C TRP A 108 4.41 5.34 13.66
N TYR A 109 3.80 5.76 14.77
CA TYR A 109 3.32 7.13 14.99
C TYR A 109 3.72 7.66 16.38
N ASP A 110 4.76 8.50 16.44
CA ASP A 110 5.23 9.09 17.71
C ASP A 110 4.36 10.27 18.20
N THR A 111 3.64 10.97 17.32
CA THR A 111 2.90 12.20 17.65
C THR A 111 1.52 12.26 16.97
N PRO A 112 0.40 12.29 17.71
CA PRO A 112 -0.95 12.33 17.11
C PRO A 112 -1.26 13.56 16.25
N GLU A 113 -0.57 14.69 16.45
CA GLU A 113 -0.87 15.95 15.73
C GLU A 113 -0.21 16.06 14.34
N SER A 114 0.59 15.08 13.90
CA SER A 114 1.26 15.16 12.60
C SER A 114 0.33 14.77 11.45
N LEU A 115 -0.12 15.77 10.68
CA LEU A 115 -0.92 15.59 9.45
C LEU A 115 -0.19 14.77 8.36
N ASP A 116 1.12 14.60 8.48
CA ASP A 116 1.95 13.79 7.58
C ASP A 116 2.04 12.34 8.11
N GLN A 117 0.89 11.69 8.34
CA GLN A 117 0.79 10.31 8.84
C GLN A 117 -0.29 9.54 8.10
N TRP A 118 -0.17 8.21 8.07
CA TRP A 118 -1.09 7.33 7.33
C TRP A 118 -2.57 7.54 7.71
N PRO A 119 -2.99 7.68 8.99
CA PRO A 119 -4.39 7.96 9.31
C PRO A 119 -4.91 9.23 8.63
N ALA A 120 -4.20 10.35 8.80
CA ALA A 120 -4.58 11.64 8.21
C ALA A 120 -4.56 11.59 6.67
N ALA A 121 -3.58 10.91 6.07
CA ALA A 121 -3.49 10.76 4.63
C ALA A 121 -4.62 9.89 4.05
N LEU A 122 -4.99 8.80 4.72
CA LEU A 122 -6.12 7.95 4.32
C LEU A 122 -7.46 8.68 4.49
N CYS A 123 -7.61 9.49 5.54
CA CYS A 123 -8.81 10.33 5.72
C CYS A 123 -8.91 11.43 4.64
N ALA A 124 -7.79 12.04 4.24
CA ALA A 124 -7.76 12.99 3.12
C ALA A 124 -8.20 12.34 1.80
N LEU A 125 -7.67 11.14 1.49
CA LEU A 125 -8.08 10.38 0.30
C LEU A 125 -9.56 9.96 0.33
N ALA A 126 -10.11 9.68 1.51
CA ALA A 126 -11.54 9.42 1.68
C ALA A 126 -12.40 10.68 1.48
N ALA A 127 -11.93 11.85 1.95
CA ALA A 127 -12.58 13.14 1.71
C ALA A 127 -12.51 13.57 0.23
N GLU A 128 -11.46 13.16 -0.48
CA GLU A 128 -11.29 13.34 -1.94
C GLU A 128 -12.12 12.33 -2.77
N GLY A 129 -12.77 11.34 -2.15
CA GLY A 129 -13.51 10.29 -2.84
C GLY A 129 -12.65 9.23 -3.54
N VAL A 130 -11.34 9.22 -3.30
CA VAL A 130 -10.40 8.19 -3.79
C VAL A 130 -10.58 6.87 -3.03
N LEU A 131 -10.99 6.94 -1.77
CA LEU A 131 -11.33 5.79 -0.93
C LEU A 131 -12.80 5.89 -0.47
N ASP A 132 -13.52 4.77 -0.45
CA ASP A 132 -14.88 4.72 0.09
C ASP A 132 -14.87 4.89 1.61
N ARG A 133 -15.26 6.09 2.06
CA ARG A 133 -15.44 6.45 3.47
C ARG A 133 -16.29 5.43 4.23
N SER A 134 -17.40 4.96 3.66
CA SER A 134 -18.34 4.07 4.34
C SER A 134 -17.71 2.69 4.60
N HIS A 135 -16.99 2.17 3.61
CA HIS A 135 -16.17 0.97 3.74
C HIS A 135 -15.08 1.15 4.80
N LEU A 136 -14.32 2.25 4.79
CA LEU A 136 -13.28 2.49 5.80
C LEU A 136 -13.84 2.52 7.23
N VAL A 137 -14.99 3.17 7.45
CA VAL A 137 -15.67 3.18 8.76
C VAL A 137 -16.06 1.76 9.20
N GLU A 138 -16.69 0.99 8.32
CA GLU A 138 -17.10 -0.40 8.62
C GLU A 138 -15.90 -1.26 9.01
N ARG A 139 -14.82 -1.20 8.24
CA ARG A 139 -13.62 -2.01 8.50
C ARG A 139 -12.87 -1.54 9.75
N CYS A 140 -12.81 -0.24 10.04
CA CYS A 140 -12.30 0.28 11.31
C CYS A 140 -13.07 -0.29 12.50
N VAL A 141 -14.40 -0.24 12.49
CA VAL A 141 -15.24 -0.77 13.58
C VAL A 141 -15.03 -2.28 13.73
N ALA A 142 -15.00 -3.04 12.63
CA ALA A 142 -14.74 -4.47 12.65
C ALA A 142 -13.36 -4.82 13.25
N ARG A 143 -12.30 -4.06 12.88
CA ARG A 143 -10.94 -4.22 13.42
C ARG A 143 -10.86 -3.88 14.92
N LEU A 144 -11.57 -2.84 15.36
CA LEU A 144 -11.62 -2.44 16.78
C LEU A 144 -12.34 -3.48 17.64
N VAL A 145 -13.50 -3.97 17.19
CA VAL A 145 -14.27 -5.02 17.90
C VAL A 145 -13.52 -6.36 17.94
N ARG A 146 -12.78 -6.70 16.88
CA ARG A 146 -11.93 -7.90 16.82
C ARG A 146 -10.76 -7.87 17.81
N GLY A 147 -10.32 -6.67 18.22
CA GLY A 147 -9.09 -6.49 19.00
C GLY A 147 -7.82 -6.82 18.20
N GLY A 148 -6.67 -6.83 18.89
CA GLY A 148 -5.36 -7.10 18.30
C GLY A 148 -4.23 -6.39 19.02
N LYS A 149 -3.10 -6.19 18.35
CA LYS A 149 -1.95 -5.44 18.86
C LYS A 149 -2.34 -3.98 19.14
N THR A 150 -1.82 -3.40 20.22
CA THR A 150 -2.14 -2.03 20.66
C THR A 150 -1.85 -0.97 19.59
N GLY A 151 -0.79 -1.14 18.80
CA GLY A 151 -0.45 -0.25 17.68
C GLY A 151 -1.55 -0.20 16.61
N ASP A 152 -1.95 -1.37 16.10
CA ASP A 152 -3.05 -1.53 15.15
C ASP A 152 -4.36 -0.93 15.69
N GLN A 153 -4.72 -1.25 16.93
CA GLN A 153 -5.93 -0.74 17.56
C GLN A 153 -5.92 0.80 17.65
N ARG A 154 -4.77 1.39 17.99
CA ARG A 154 -4.59 2.84 17.98
C ARG A 154 -4.71 3.43 16.58
N PHE A 155 -4.15 2.79 15.56
CA PHE A 155 -4.30 3.22 14.16
C PHE A 155 -5.76 3.26 13.72
N PHE A 156 -6.51 2.16 13.87
CA PHE A 156 -7.91 2.10 13.44
C PHE A 156 -8.80 3.08 14.23
N LEU A 157 -8.52 3.30 15.51
CA LEU A 157 -9.19 4.32 16.31
C LEU A 157 -8.88 5.74 15.80
N THR A 158 -7.62 6.06 15.50
CA THR A 158 -7.21 7.36 14.97
C THR A 158 -7.85 7.63 13.61
N VAL A 159 -7.89 6.64 12.71
CA VAL A 159 -8.62 6.76 11.43
C VAL A 159 -10.11 7.04 11.69
N LEU A 160 -10.76 6.24 12.54
CA LEU A 160 -12.20 6.39 12.82
C LEU A 160 -12.56 7.74 13.47
N GLN A 161 -11.64 8.35 14.21
CA GLN A 161 -11.80 9.68 14.80
C GLN A 161 -11.53 10.84 13.82
N GLN A 162 -10.81 10.58 12.72
CA GLN A 162 -10.40 11.58 11.71
C GLN A 162 -11.22 11.53 10.42
N LEU A 163 -11.94 10.42 10.17
CA LEU A 163 -12.94 10.30 9.09
C LEU A 163 -14.13 11.21 9.39
#